data_AF-A0A1G2E5X9-F1
#
_entry.id   AF-A0A1G2E5X9-F1
#
_cell.length_a   1.000
_cell.length_b   1.000
_cell.length_c   1.000
_cell.angle_alpha   90.00
_cell.angle_beta   90.00
_cell.angle_gamma   90.00
#
_symmetry.space_group_name_H-M   'P 1'
#
loop_
_entity.id
_entity.type
_entity.pdbx_description
1 polymer ?
#
loop_
_entity_poly.entity_id
_entity_poly.type
_entity_poly.pdbx_seq_one_letter_code
_entity_poly.pdbx_strand_id
1 'polypeptide(L)'
;MLNKRSFAMVAQVSKEAIRALKVELRLIRGGEIGAKIMNRLQNENPEYALIGNGFLEVFEERFGKEARVMVRDTIAICYRVLELSERHPDKKRIVQQALLADPKLEGDSEAIKKAQKEVEDLVKKLMLH
;
A
#
# COMPACT_ATOMS: atom_id res chain seq x y z
N MET A 1 -14.87 -12.67 8.42
CA MET A 1 -14.20 -12.87 7.10
C MET A 1 -14.05 -11.51 6.45
N LEU A 2 -12.83 -11.05 6.19
CA LEU A 2 -12.60 -9.82 5.42
C LEU A 2 -13.07 -10.06 3.97
N ASN A 3 -13.86 -9.13 3.42
CA ASN A 3 -14.37 -9.30 2.06
C ASN A 3 -13.21 -9.21 1.04
N LYS A 4 -13.39 -9.77 -0.17
CA LYS A 4 -12.35 -9.75 -1.22
C LYS A 4 -11.85 -8.35 -1.60
N ARG A 5 -12.66 -7.28 -1.41
CA ARG A 5 -12.24 -5.87 -1.60
C ARG A 5 -11.30 -5.41 -0.48
N SER A 6 -11.55 -5.79 0.77
CA SER A 6 -10.65 -5.55 1.90
C SER A 6 -9.31 -6.27 1.72
N PHE A 7 -9.34 -7.49 1.16
CA PHE A 7 -8.11 -8.22 0.81
C PHE A 7 -7.34 -7.59 -0.36
N ALA A 8 -8.05 -7.00 -1.34
CA ALA A 8 -7.45 -6.30 -2.47
C ALA A 8 -6.80 -4.95 -2.11
N MET A 9 -7.24 -4.31 -1.01
CA MET A 9 -6.58 -3.16 -0.40
C MET A 9 -5.24 -3.54 0.23
N VAL A 10 -5.19 -4.69 0.92
CA VAL A 10 -4.00 -5.16 1.67
C VAL A 10 -2.87 -5.65 0.75
N ALA A 11 -3.14 -5.98 -0.52
CA ALA A 11 -2.21 -6.74 -1.35
C ALA A 11 -1.50 -5.99 -2.49
N GLN A 12 -1.69 -4.69 -2.70
CA GLN A 12 -1.16 -4.06 -3.92
C GLN A 12 -0.61 -2.65 -3.69
N VAL A 13 0.66 -2.65 -3.31
CA VAL A 13 1.54 -1.49 -3.20
C VAL A 13 1.81 -0.87 -4.58
N SER A 14 1.62 0.45 -4.73
CA SER A 14 1.90 1.15 -6.00
C SER A 14 3.41 1.36 -6.22
N LYS A 15 3.85 1.46 -7.49
CA LYS A 15 5.27 1.72 -7.80
C LYS A 15 5.71 3.08 -7.25
N GLU A 16 4.81 4.05 -7.28
CA GLU A 16 4.97 5.39 -6.75
C GLU A 16 5.14 5.35 -5.23
N ALA A 17 4.35 4.55 -4.52
CA ALA A 17 4.52 4.33 -3.08
C ALA A 17 5.88 3.70 -2.74
N ILE A 18 6.34 2.71 -3.52
CA ILE A 18 7.68 2.12 -3.32
C ILE A 18 8.77 3.17 -3.55
N ARG A 19 8.65 4.00 -4.59
CA ARG A 19 9.62 5.07 -4.86
C ARG A 19 9.64 6.09 -3.73
N ALA A 20 8.47 6.55 -3.29
CA ALA A 20 8.34 7.48 -2.18
C ALA A 20 8.96 6.89 -0.90
N LEU A 21 8.61 5.66 -0.54
CA LEU A 21 9.19 4.96 0.61
C LEU A 21 10.72 4.86 0.50
N LYS A 22 11.26 4.50 -0.68
CA LYS A 22 12.73 4.44 -0.88
C LYS A 22 13.40 5.78 -0.64
N VAL A 23 12.76 6.89 -1.03
CA VAL A 23 13.28 8.24 -0.74
C VAL A 23 13.25 8.50 0.77
N GLU A 24 12.14 8.20 1.44
CA GLU A 24 12.02 8.38 2.89
C GLU A 24 13.07 7.58 3.67
N LEU A 25 13.26 6.31 3.31
CA LEU A 25 14.25 5.44 3.95
C LEU A 25 15.68 5.96 3.80
N ARG A 26 16.03 6.60 2.68
CA ARG A 26 17.35 7.23 2.48
C ARG A 26 17.55 8.48 3.34
N LEU A 27 16.48 9.18 3.68
CA LEU A 27 16.52 10.40 4.49
C LEU A 27 16.59 10.09 5.99
N ILE A 28 16.17 8.89 6.39
CA ILE A 28 16.30 8.43 7.77
C ILE A 28 17.78 8.14 8.07
N ARG A 29 18.42 9.03 8.84
CA ARG A 29 19.77 8.82 9.38
C ARG A 29 19.70 8.14 10.77
N GLY A 30 20.54 7.13 11.02
CA GLY A 30 20.60 6.41 12.30
C GLY A 30 19.59 5.26 12.43
N GLY A 31 19.93 4.25 13.24
CA GLY A 31 19.34 2.90 13.26
C GLY A 31 17.95 2.73 13.89
N GLU A 32 17.03 3.68 13.68
CA GLU A 32 15.67 3.61 14.23
C GLU A 32 14.61 3.86 13.16
N ILE A 33 14.66 3.10 12.08
CA ILE A 33 13.74 3.24 10.94
C ILE A 33 12.29 3.06 11.39
N GLY A 34 11.98 1.98 12.10
CA GLY A 34 10.61 1.67 12.50
C GLY A 34 10.02 2.70 13.45
N ALA A 35 10.79 3.19 14.44
CA ALA A 35 10.30 4.23 15.36
C ALA A 35 9.98 5.54 14.63
N LYS A 36 10.86 5.97 13.71
CA LYS A 36 10.65 7.19 12.93
C LYS A 36 9.45 7.09 12.00
N ILE A 37 9.29 5.95 11.33
CA ILE A 37 8.14 5.72 10.46
C ILE A 37 6.85 5.66 11.27
N MET A 38 6.83 4.99 12.42
CA MET A 38 5.64 4.93 13.30
C MET A 38 5.24 6.32 13.81
N ASN A 39 6.20 7.17 14.20
CA ASN A 39 5.93 8.55 14.60
C ASN A 39 5.34 9.37 13.44
N ARG A 40 5.85 9.18 12.22
CA ARG A 40 5.28 9.84 11.05
C ARG A 40 3.86 9.36 10.77
N LEU A 41 3.63 8.04 10.79
CA LEU A 41 2.29 7.48 10.66
C LEU A 41 1.36 8.05 11.73
N GLN A 42 1.79 8.21 12.97
CA GLN A 42 0.93 8.75 14.03
C GLN A 42 0.45 10.18 13.73
N ASN A 43 1.25 10.97 13.01
CA ASN A 43 0.86 12.32 12.59
C ASN A 43 0.08 12.33 11.26
N GLU A 44 0.46 11.45 10.33
CA GLU A 44 0.03 11.47 8.93
C GLU A 44 -1.18 10.57 8.66
N ASN A 45 -1.29 9.45 9.38
CA ASN A 45 -2.40 8.49 9.37
C ASN A 45 -2.47 7.74 10.73
N PRO A 46 -3.13 8.34 11.74
CA PRO A 46 -3.17 7.80 13.10
C PRO A 46 -3.77 6.39 13.20
N GLU A 47 -4.70 6.04 12.30
CA GLU A 47 -5.33 4.71 12.28
C GLU A 47 -4.31 3.62 11.97
N TYR A 48 -3.43 3.84 10.99
CA TYR A 48 -2.38 2.89 10.65
C TYR A 48 -1.31 2.79 11.74
N ALA A 49 -1.01 3.89 12.43
CA ALA A 49 -0.15 3.85 13.60
C ALA A 49 -0.77 3.03 14.75
N LEU A 50 -2.07 3.18 14.99
CA LEU A 50 -2.79 2.43 16.01
C LEU A 50 -2.77 0.93 15.71
N ILE A 51 -3.10 0.53 14.47
CA ILE A 51 -3.08 -0.87 14.07
C ILE A 51 -1.67 -1.45 14.17
N GLY A 52 -0.65 -0.72 13.68
CA GLY A 52 0.75 -1.14 13.78
C GLY A 52 1.21 -1.36 15.23
N ASN A 53 0.85 -0.44 16.13
CA ASN A 53 1.17 -0.58 17.55
C ASN A 53 0.45 -1.77 18.19
N GLY A 54 -0.82 -2.02 17.86
CA GLY A 54 -1.54 -3.20 18.34
C GLY A 54 -0.86 -4.52 17.93
N PHE A 55 -0.34 -4.60 16.70
CA PHE A 55 0.46 -5.78 16.31
C PHE A 55 1.74 -5.90 17.11
N LEU A 56 2.44 -4.79 17.38
CA LEU A 56 3.66 -4.80 18.18
C LEU A 56 3.42 -5.26 19.62
N GLU A 57 2.30 -4.85 20.21
CA GLU A 57 1.86 -5.30 21.54
C GLU A 57 1.60 -6.80 21.56
N VAL A 58 0.86 -7.34 20.59
CA VAL A 58 0.61 -8.78 20.48
C VAL A 58 1.91 -9.59 20.33
N PHE A 59 2.89 -9.06 19.59
CA PHE A 59 4.20 -9.71 19.48
C PHE A 59 4.99 -9.64 20.80
N GLU A 60 4.95 -8.51 21.51
CA GLU A 60 5.59 -8.36 22.81
C GLU A 60 5.00 -9.33 23.84
N GLU A 61 3.68 -9.43 23.92
CA GLU A 61 2.98 -10.32 24.85
C GLU A 61 3.32 -11.80 24.61
N ARG A 62 3.48 -12.20 23.36
CA ARG A 62 3.70 -13.60 22.99
C ARG A 62 5.17 -14.01 23.00
N PHE A 63 6.07 -13.10 22.68
CA PHE A 63 7.47 -13.41 22.37
C PHE A 63 8.49 -12.54 23.12
N GLY A 64 8.03 -11.60 23.95
CA GLY A 64 8.89 -10.69 24.72
C GLY A 64 9.27 -9.40 23.98
N LYS A 65 9.93 -8.51 24.72
CA LYS A 65 10.29 -7.15 24.25
C LYS A 65 11.25 -7.15 23.08
N GLU A 66 12.15 -8.12 23.02
CA GLU A 66 13.12 -8.29 21.96
C GLU A 66 12.42 -8.57 20.62
N ALA A 67 11.36 -9.37 20.65
CA ALA A 67 10.57 -9.68 19.46
C ALA A 67 9.89 -8.43 18.89
N ARG A 68 9.33 -7.58 19.75
CA ARG A 68 8.76 -6.28 19.34
C ARG A 68 9.79 -5.43 18.60
N VAL A 69 11.02 -5.36 19.11
CA VAL A 69 12.10 -4.61 18.45
C VAL A 69 12.43 -5.21 17.08
N MET A 70 12.50 -6.53 16.98
CA MET A 70 12.79 -7.23 15.73
C MET A 70 11.72 -7.03 14.65
N VAL A 71 10.43 -6.95 15.02
CA VAL A 71 9.34 -6.83 14.03
C VAL A 71 8.89 -5.39 13.74
N ARG A 72 9.31 -4.42 14.57
CA ARG A 72 8.92 -3.01 14.46
C ARG A 72 9.20 -2.40 13.10
N ASP A 73 10.39 -2.62 12.56
CA ASP A 73 10.76 -2.05 11.27
C ASP A 73 9.88 -2.60 10.14
N THR A 74 9.62 -3.91 10.16
CA THR A 74 8.73 -4.57 9.20
C THR A 74 7.31 -4.02 9.27
N ILE A 75 6.73 -3.96 10.47
CA ILE A 75 5.38 -3.43 10.68
C ILE A 75 5.29 -1.98 10.20
N ALA A 76 6.24 -1.14 10.61
CA ALA A 76 6.26 0.26 10.22
C ALA A 76 6.36 0.45 8.69
N ILE A 77 7.25 -0.31 8.03
CA ILE A 77 7.42 -0.27 6.58
C ILE A 77 6.14 -0.75 5.87
N CYS A 78 5.52 -1.83 6.34
CA CYS A 78 4.27 -2.35 5.78
C CYS A 78 3.15 -1.31 5.85
N TYR A 79 2.92 -0.71 7.01
CA TYR A 79 1.86 0.29 7.14
C TYR A 79 2.18 1.59 6.40
N ARG A 80 3.45 2.00 6.34
CA ARG A 80 3.85 3.18 5.57
C ARG A 80 3.68 2.98 4.08
N VAL A 81 4.01 1.80 3.56
CA VAL A 81 3.84 1.56 2.13
C VAL A 81 2.37 1.46 1.73
N LEU A 82 1.51 0.97 2.61
CA LEU A 82 0.05 0.99 2.42
C LEU A 82 -0.47 2.43 2.41
N GLU A 83 -0.09 3.23 3.40
CA GLU A 83 -0.46 4.65 3.50
C GLU A 83 -0.05 5.44 2.24
N LEU A 84 1.19 5.27 1.79
CA LEU A 84 1.69 5.90 0.58
C LEU A 84 0.96 5.40 -0.68
N SER A 85 0.50 4.15 -0.69
CA SER A 85 -0.27 3.59 -1.81
C SER A 85 -1.66 4.19 -1.90
N GLU A 86 -2.25 4.57 -0.77
CA GLU A 86 -3.53 5.29 -0.74
C GLU A 86 -3.37 6.75 -1.19
N ARG A 87 -2.27 7.41 -0.81
CA ARG A 87 -1.96 8.77 -1.29
C ARG A 87 -1.54 8.83 -2.75
N HIS A 88 -0.87 7.79 -3.23
CA HIS A 88 -0.36 7.68 -4.59
C HIS A 88 -0.96 6.45 -5.27
N PRO A 89 -2.27 6.45 -5.56
CA PRO A 89 -2.91 5.31 -6.17
C PRO A 89 -2.39 5.13 -7.60
N ASP A 90 -2.16 3.88 -7.99
CA ASP A 90 -1.78 3.55 -9.36
C ASP A 90 -2.95 3.91 -10.30
N LYS A 91 -2.78 5.01 -11.06
CA LYS A 91 -3.81 5.53 -11.98
C LYS A 91 -4.25 4.47 -12.99
N LYS A 92 -3.32 3.63 -13.47
CA LYS A 92 -3.62 2.53 -14.39
C LYS A 92 -4.56 1.53 -13.73
N ARG A 93 -4.37 1.28 -12.44
CA ARG A 93 -5.19 0.34 -11.67
C ARG A 93 -6.56 0.90 -11.35
N ILE A 94 -6.69 2.18 -10.98
CA ILE A 94 -8.02 2.79 -10.76
C ILE A 94 -8.89 2.59 -12.01
N VAL A 95 -8.30 2.85 -13.18
CA VAL A 95 -9.02 2.70 -14.45
C VAL A 95 -9.27 1.22 -14.79
N GLN A 96 -8.34 0.30 -14.52
CA GLN A 96 -8.57 -1.14 -14.69
C GLN A 96 -9.64 -1.70 -13.74
N GLN A 97 -9.70 -1.23 -12.49
CA GLN A 97 -10.73 -1.64 -11.53
C GLN A 97 -12.10 -1.09 -11.91
N ALA A 98 -12.16 0.15 -12.39
CA ALA A 98 -13.40 0.73 -12.92
C ALA A 98 -13.92 -0.06 -14.13
N LEU A 99 -13.03 -0.51 -15.03
CA LEU A 99 -13.40 -1.38 -16.14
C LEU A 99 -13.87 -2.77 -15.69
N LEU A 100 -13.15 -3.42 -14.78
CA LEU A 100 -13.54 -4.75 -14.29
C LEU A 100 -14.82 -4.73 -13.43
N ALA A 101 -15.20 -3.57 -12.92
CA ALA A 101 -16.46 -3.35 -12.22
C ALA A 101 -17.60 -2.93 -13.14
N ASP A 102 -17.36 -2.75 -14.46
CA ASP A 102 -18.42 -2.47 -15.42
C ASP A 102 -19.23 -3.76 -15.67
N PRO A 103 -20.51 -3.80 -15.29
CA PRO A 103 -21.34 -4.98 -15.48
C PRO A 103 -21.54 -5.36 -16.95
N LYS A 104 -21.26 -4.43 -17.89
CA LYS A 104 -21.29 -4.73 -19.34
C LYS A 104 -20.09 -5.56 -19.79
N LEU A 105 -19.05 -5.68 -18.96
CA LEU A 105 -17.84 -6.45 -19.23
C LEU A 105 -17.80 -7.77 -18.45
N GLU A 106 -18.83 -8.10 -17.67
CA GLU A 106 -18.91 -9.38 -16.96
C GLU A 106 -19.05 -10.56 -17.94
N GLY A 107 -18.06 -11.46 -17.94
CA GLY A 107 -18.08 -12.73 -18.69
C GLY A 107 -17.50 -12.68 -20.10
N ASP A 108 -17.25 -11.50 -20.67
CA ASP A 108 -16.62 -11.35 -22.00
C ASP A 108 -15.11 -11.07 -21.86
N SER A 109 -14.31 -12.13 -21.94
CA SER A 109 -12.85 -12.04 -21.83
C SER A 109 -12.19 -11.21 -22.93
N GLU A 110 -12.82 -11.04 -24.09
CA GLU A 110 -12.25 -10.32 -25.22
C GLU A 110 -12.53 -8.82 -25.09
N ALA A 111 -13.74 -8.46 -24.65
CA ALA A 111 -14.08 -7.09 -24.28
C ALA A 111 -13.22 -6.56 -23.12
N ILE A 112 -12.96 -7.40 -22.09
CA ILE A 112 -12.06 -7.05 -20.97
C ILE A 112 -10.64 -6.76 -21.48
N LYS A 113 -10.09 -7.62 -22.35
CA LYS A 113 -8.73 -7.43 -22.90
C LYS A 113 -8.62 -6.18 -23.75
N LYS A 114 -9.64 -5.88 -24.55
CA LYS A 114 -9.68 -4.67 -25.38
C LYS A 114 -9.71 -3.41 -24.52
N ALA A 115 -10.59 -3.38 -23.51
CA ALA A 115 -10.71 -2.25 -22.60
C ALA A 115 -9.42 -2.03 -21.79
N GLN A 116 -8.78 -3.11 -21.32
CA GLN A 116 -7.47 -3.03 -20.64
C GLN A 116 -6.39 -2.41 -21.53
N LYS A 117 -6.36 -2.77 -22.83
CA LYS A 117 -5.40 -2.25 -23.79
C LYS A 117 -5.63 -0.76 -24.09
N GLU A 118 -6.88 -0.34 -24.25
CA GLU A 118 -7.24 1.07 -24.45
C GLU A 118 -6.83 1.93 -23.25
N VAL A 119 -6.96 1.41 -22.04
CA VAL A 119 -6.51 2.07 -20.81
C VAL A 119 -5.00 2.15 -20.72
N GLU A 120 -4.29 1.09 -21.10
CA GLU A 120 -2.83 1.14 -21.18
C GLU A 120 -2.33 2.23 -22.12
N ASP A 121 -2.98 2.38 -23.27
CA ASP A 121 -2.64 3.40 -24.26
C ASP A 121 -3.01 4.81 -23.78
N LEU A 122 -4.14 4.97 -23.07
CA LEU A 122 -4.55 6.24 -22.48
C LEU A 122 -3.59 6.69 -21.37
N VAL A 123 -3.19 5.77 -20.49
CA VAL A 123 -2.23 6.04 -19.41
C VAL A 123 -0.86 6.41 -20.00
N LYS A 124 -0.39 5.71 -21.03
CA LYS A 124 0.87 6.06 -21.72
C LYS A 124 0.82 7.47 -22.30
N LYS A 125 -0.29 7.87 -22.93
CA LYS A 125 -0.47 9.23 -23.46
C LYS A 125 -0.46 10.30 -22.36
N LEU A 126 -1.11 10.02 -21.23
CA LEU A 126 -1.16 10.94 -20.08
C LEU A 126 0.15 11.03 -19.29
N MET A 127 1.10 10.10 -19.48
CA MET A 127 2.43 10.14 -18.83
C MET A 127 3.55 10.71 -19.73
N LEU A 128 3.22 11.09 -20.98
CA LEU A 128 4.16 11.73 -21.92
C LEU A 128 4.03 13.27 -21.96
N HIS A 129 3.23 13.84 -21.07
CA HIS A 129 3.09 15.28 -20.80
C HIS A 129 3.37 15.55 -19.33
#